data_AF-A0A7S0FX46-F1
#
_entry.id   AF-A0A7S0FX46-F1
#
_cell.length_a   1.000
_cell.length_b   1.000
_cell.length_c   1.000
_cell.angle_alpha   90.00
_cell.angle_beta   90.00
_cell.angle_gamma   90.00
#
_symmetry.space_group_name_H-M   'P 1'
#
loop_
_entity.id
_entity.type
_entity.pdbx_description
1 polymer ?
#
loop_
_entity_poly.entity_id
_entity_poly.type
_entity_poly.pdbx_seq_one_letter_code
_entity_poly.pdbx_strand_id
1 'polypeptide(L)'
;AVAAAAAALLGSGPAALRETDSLEVLKKLLGNLAKSPGEAKFRRIRVGNAKISKALSCPGAEALLLAVGFQRGDDSLEVPQSCADGQVAVAAQAALRALGVREPFLLAGQ
;
A
#
# COMPACT_ATOMS: atom_id res chain seq x y z
N ALA A 1 2.44 12.08 4.78
CA ALA A 1 1.37 11.14 5.20
C ALA A 1 1.80 9.68 5.01
N VAL A 2 2.11 9.24 3.78
CA VAL A 2 2.43 7.83 3.47
C VAL A 2 3.58 7.25 4.31
N ALA A 3 4.68 7.98 4.47
CA ALA A 3 5.82 7.51 5.27
C ALA A 3 5.47 7.30 6.76
N ALA A 4 4.61 8.15 7.33
CA ALA A 4 4.15 8.02 8.71
C ALA A 4 3.22 6.81 8.89
N ALA A 5 2.33 6.56 7.91
CA ALA A 5 1.48 5.38 7.92
C ALA A 5 2.29 4.07 7.79
N ALA A 6 3.33 4.07 6.96
CA ALA A 6 4.27 2.95 6.86
C ALA A 6 5.03 2.73 8.18
N ALA A 7 5.48 3.81 8.83
CA ALA A 7 6.13 3.73 10.13
C ALA A 7 5.17 3.19 11.22
N ALA A 8 3.90 3.58 11.20
CA ALA A 8 2.88 3.04 12.11
C ALA A 8 2.61 1.55 11.85
N LEU A 9 2.58 1.13 10.58
CA LEU A 9 2.48 -0.28 10.21
C LEU A 9 3.67 -1.07 10.75
N LEU A 10 4.89 -0.61 10.51
CA LEU A 10 6.12 -1.23 11.01
C LEU A 10 6.21 -1.21 12.55
N GLY A 11 5.67 -0.16 13.16
CA GLY A 11 5.58 0.02 14.61
C GLY A 11 4.61 -0.94 15.31
N SER A 12 3.66 -1.53 14.59
CA SER A 12 2.79 -2.60 15.12
C SER A 12 3.54 -3.92 15.39
N GLY A 13 4.83 -3.99 15.04
CA GLY A 13 5.70 -5.11 15.32
C GLY A 13 5.76 -6.12 14.17
N PRO A 14 6.96 -6.65 13.84
CA PRO A 14 7.16 -7.53 12.70
C PRO A 14 6.48 -8.90 12.84
N ALA A 15 6.06 -9.28 14.06
CA ALA A 15 5.39 -10.55 14.34
C ALA A 15 3.96 -10.57 13.76
N ALA A 16 3.16 -9.55 14.04
CA ALA A 16 1.80 -9.43 13.50
C ALA A 16 1.83 -9.35 11.97
N LEU A 17 2.77 -8.58 11.41
CA LEU A 17 2.94 -8.41 9.97
C LEU A 17 3.39 -9.68 9.24
N ARG A 18 4.15 -10.55 9.91
CA ARG A 18 4.58 -11.87 9.39
C ARG A 18 3.46 -12.89 9.47
N GLU A 19 2.68 -12.89 10.55
CA GLU A 19 1.61 -13.86 10.77
C GLU A 19 0.43 -13.67 9.80
N THR A 20 0.21 -12.44 9.36
CA THR A 20 -0.91 -12.09 8.48
C THR A 20 -0.50 -11.87 7.01
N ASP A 21 0.77 -12.08 6.66
CA ASP A 21 1.35 -11.80 5.32
C ASP A 21 1.00 -10.41 4.75
N SER A 22 0.60 -9.49 5.63
CA SER A 22 -0.08 -8.25 5.23
C SER A 22 0.85 -7.31 4.51
N LEU A 23 2.12 -7.33 4.92
CA LEU A 23 3.19 -6.57 4.31
C LEU A 23 3.47 -7.05 2.87
N GLU A 24 3.43 -8.36 2.62
CA GLU A 24 3.62 -8.90 1.26
C GLU A 24 2.42 -8.60 0.36
N VAL A 25 1.20 -8.72 0.90
CA VAL A 25 -0.04 -8.36 0.20
C VAL A 25 -0.04 -6.88 -0.17
N LEU A 26 0.26 -5.99 0.77
CA LEU A 26 0.38 -4.54 0.53
C LEU A 26 1.47 -4.23 -0.50
N LYS A 27 2.65 -4.87 -0.41
CA LYS A 27 3.72 -4.70 -1.40
C LYS A 27 3.28 -5.09 -2.81
N LYS A 28 2.58 -6.23 -2.96
CA LYS A 28 2.03 -6.67 -4.26
C LYS A 28 1.00 -5.70 -4.80
N LEU A 29 0.06 -5.27 -3.95
CA LEU A 29 -1.00 -4.31 -4.35
C LEU A 29 -0.41 -2.98 -4.78
N LEU A 30 0.46 -2.38 -3.95
CA LEU A 30 1.11 -1.11 -4.23
C LEU A 30 2.08 -1.21 -5.42
N GLY A 31 2.78 -2.33 -5.58
CA GLY A 31 3.66 -2.57 -6.73
C GLY A 31 2.90 -2.68 -8.04
N ASN A 32 1.76 -3.37 -8.04
CA ASN A 32 0.87 -3.45 -9.20
C ASN A 32 0.24 -2.09 -9.51
N LEU A 33 -0.18 -1.34 -8.49
CA LEU A 33 -0.75 0.00 -8.65
C LEU A 33 0.30 1.00 -9.15
N ALA A 34 1.53 0.95 -8.65
CA ALA A 34 2.64 1.79 -9.10
C ALA A 34 3.04 1.49 -10.55
N LYS A 35 3.00 0.22 -10.97
CA LYS A 35 3.26 -0.19 -12.36
C LYS A 35 2.12 0.16 -13.31
N SER A 36 0.87 -0.03 -12.87
CA SER A 36 -0.33 0.13 -13.69
C SER A 36 -1.39 0.93 -12.92
N PRO A 37 -1.20 2.25 -12.73
CA PRO A 37 -2.09 3.08 -11.91
C PRO A 37 -3.46 3.34 -12.56
N GLY A 38 -3.58 3.15 -13.88
CA GLY A 38 -4.82 3.31 -14.63
C GLY A 38 -5.68 2.04 -14.71
N GLU A 39 -5.21 0.91 -14.19
CA GLU A 39 -5.89 -0.36 -14.35
C GLU A 39 -6.95 -0.57 -13.24
N ALA A 40 -8.21 -0.65 -13.65
CA ALA A 40 -9.38 -0.67 -12.76
C ALA A 40 -9.35 -1.78 -11.70
N LYS A 41 -8.75 -2.93 -12.01
CA LYS A 41 -8.61 -4.07 -11.08
C LYS A 41 -7.61 -3.81 -9.94
N PHE A 42 -6.68 -2.87 -10.12
CA PHE A 42 -5.73 -2.45 -9.09
C PHE A 42 -6.22 -1.21 -8.35
N ARG A 43 -7.04 -0.38 -9.01
CA ARG A 43 -7.74 0.74 -8.36
C ARG A 43 -8.84 0.29 -7.41
N ARG A 44 -9.42 -0.90 -7.55
CA ARG A 44 -10.45 -1.44 -6.65
C ARG A 44 -9.97 -2.70 -5.95
N ILE A 45 -10.01 -2.67 -4.63
CA ILE A 45 -9.60 -3.75 -3.75
C ILE A 45 -10.82 -4.17 -2.92
N ARG A 46 -11.13 -5.47 -2.94
CA ARG A 46 -12.29 -6.00 -2.22
C ARG A 46 -11.88 -6.47 -0.83
N VAL A 47 -12.49 -5.89 0.21
CA VAL A 47 -12.14 -6.17 1.62
C VAL A 47 -12.54 -7.58 2.01
N GLY A 48 -13.59 -8.15 1.40
CA GLY A 48 -14.02 -9.53 1.61
C GLY A 48 -13.01 -10.64 1.28
N ASN A 49 -11.85 -10.34 0.67
CA ASN A 49 -10.80 -11.34 0.52
C ASN A 49 -10.11 -11.57 1.87
N ALA A 50 -10.09 -12.81 2.36
CA ALA A 50 -9.54 -13.16 3.68
C ALA A 50 -8.11 -12.64 3.92
N LYS A 51 -7.26 -12.57 2.88
CA LYS A 51 -5.90 -12.01 2.99
C LYS A 51 -5.90 -10.48 3.14
N ILE A 52 -6.79 -9.81 2.43
CA ILE A 52 -6.91 -8.34 2.46
C ILE A 52 -7.60 -7.89 3.74
N SER A 53 -8.66 -8.58 4.17
CA SER A 53 -9.31 -8.33 5.46
C SER A 53 -8.31 -8.48 6.63
N LYS A 54 -7.47 -9.52 6.60
CA LYS A 54 -6.38 -9.68 7.59
C LYS A 54 -5.38 -8.53 7.54
N ALA A 55 -5.01 -8.09 6.33
CA ALA A 55 -4.11 -6.95 6.16
C ALA A 55 -4.71 -5.65 6.70
N LEU A 56 -5.97 -5.39 6.45
CA LEU A 56 -6.67 -4.20 6.95
C LEU A 56 -6.91 -4.24 8.46
N SER A 57 -6.99 -5.43 9.05
CA SER A 57 -7.05 -5.60 10.49
C SER A 57 -5.74 -5.20 11.19
N CYS A 58 -4.62 -5.07 10.46
CA CYS A 58 -3.37 -4.57 11.01
C CYS A 58 -3.40 -3.04 11.19
N PRO A 59 -3.01 -2.51 12.36
CA PRO A 59 -2.92 -1.09 12.58
C PRO A 59 -1.91 -0.45 11.61
N GLY A 60 -2.35 0.60 10.90
CA GLY A 60 -1.52 1.30 9.91
C GLY A 60 -1.66 0.82 8.47
N ALA A 61 -2.19 -0.38 8.21
CA ALA A 61 -2.39 -0.89 6.84
C ALA A 61 -3.44 -0.08 6.09
N GLU A 62 -4.58 0.17 6.73
CA GLU A 62 -5.62 1.03 6.18
C GLU A 62 -5.13 2.47 6.01
N ALA A 63 -4.44 3.02 7.03
CA ALA A 63 -3.88 4.35 6.96
C ALA A 63 -2.89 4.51 5.79
N LEU A 64 -2.12 3.46 5.46
CA LEU A 64 -1.22 3.44 4.33
C LEU A 64 -1.99 3.53 3.01
N LEU A 65 -3.04 2.72 2.84
CA LEU A 65 -3.88 2.73 1.64
C LEU A 65 -4.59 4.06 1.47
N LEU A 66 -5.16 4.61 2.55
CA LEU A 66 -5.77 5.94 2.56
C LEU A 66 -4.76 7.03 2.18
N ALA A 67 -3.53 6.95 2.69
CA ALA A 67 -2.48 7.90 2.36
C ALA A 67 -2.00 7.80 0.90
N VAL A 68 -2.15 6.64 0.25
CA VAL A 68 -1.86 6.43 -1.17
C VAL A 68 -2.95 7.02 -2.08
N GLY A 69 -4.15 7.25 -1.53
CA GLY A 69 -5.30 7.76 -2.26
C GLY A 69 -6.42 6.74 -2.46
N PHE A 70 -6.35 5.57 -1.82
CA PHE A 70 -7.53 4.72 -1.69
C PHE A 70 -8.55 5.39 -0.78
N GLN A 71 -9.82 5.18 -1.07
CA GLN A 71 -10.94 5.56 -0.21
C GLN A 71 -11.65 4.31 0.26
N ARG A 72 -11.97 4.27 1.56
CA ARG A 72 -12.74 3.18 2.16
C ARG A 72 -14.21 3.37 1.82
N GLY A 73 -14.76 2.47 1.02
CA GLY A 73 -16.20 2.29 0.83
C GLY A 73 -16.77 1.24 1.78
N ASP A 74 -18.01 0.81 1.55
CA ASP A 74 -18.74 -0.12 2.43
C ASP A 74 -18.07 -1.48 2.61
N ASP A 75 -17.57 -2.11 1.53
CA ASP A 75 -16.88 -3.42 1.57
C ASP A 75 -15.64 -3.45 0.65
N SER A 76 -15.23 -2.29 0.12
CA SER A 76 -14.17 -2.17 -0.87
C SER A 76 -13.34 -0.93 -0.62
N LEU A 77 -12.05 -0.99 -0.91
CA LEU A 77 -11.19 0.18 -1.03
C LEU A 77 -11.00 0.49 -2.50
N GLU A 78 -11.32 1.71 -2.92
CA GLU A 78 -11.10 2.12 -4.31
C GLU A 78 -10.45 3.48 -4.43
N VAL A 79 -9.64 3.64 -5.47
CA VAL A 79 -9.04 4.92 -5.81
C VAL A 79 -10.03 5.68 -6.69
N PRO A 80 -10.57 6.82 -6.23
CA PRO A 80 -11.49 7.60 -7.04
C PRO A 80 -10.78 8.10 -8.30
N GLN A 81 -11.51 8.10 -9.41
CA GLN A 81 -11.02 8.60 -10.70
C GLN A 81 -10.72 10.11 -10.72
N SER A 82 -11.06 10.83 -9.65
CA SER A 82 -10.59 12.20 -9.40
C SER A 82 -9.09 12.27 -9.06
N CYS A 83 -8.46 11.15 -8.70
CA CYS A 83 -7.04 11.07 -8.39
C CYS A 83 -6.26 10.74 -9.67
N ALA A 84 -5.32 11.62 -10.04
CA ALA A 84 -4.51 11.41 -11.23
C ALA A 84 -3.64 10.16 -11.09
N ASP A 85 -3.53 9.36 -12.16
CA ASP A 85 -2.78 8.11 -12.18
C ASP A 85 -1.32 8.32 -11.75
N GLY A 86 -0.71 9.45 -12.16
CA GLY A 86 0.62 9.85 -11.74
C GLY A 86 0.74 10.10 -10.23
N GLN A 87 -0.26 10.74 -9.59
CA GLN A 87 -0.24 10.95 -8.15
C GLN A 87 -0.34 9.64 -7.38
N VAL A 88 -1.24 8.75 -7.83
CA VAL A 88 -1.46 7.44 -7.21
C VAL A 88 -0.21 6.58 -7.33
N ALA A 89 0.45 6.58 -8.49
CA ALA A 89 1.71 5.86 -8.70
C ALA A 89 2.83 6.39 -7.79
N VAL A 90 3.00 7.72 -7.71
CA VAL A 90 4.01 8.35 -6.84
C VAL A 90 3.74 8.03 -5.38
N ALA A 91 2.48 8.08 -4.94
CA ALA A 91 2.11 7.77 -3.56
C ALA A 91 2.33 6.28 -3.24
N ALA A 92 2.01 5.38 -4.17
CA ALA A 92 2.27 3.95 -4.03
C ALA A 92 3.77 3.63 -3.99
N GLN A 93 4.59 4.28 -4.83
CA GLN A 93 6.05 4.15 -4.79
C GLN A 93 6.63 4.69 -3.47
N ALA A 94 6.11 5.83 -2.98
CA ALA A 94 6.51 6.37 -1.69
C ALA A 94 6.20 5.40 -0.54
N ALA A 95 5.07 4.68 -0.62
CA ALA A 95 4.70 3.66 0.36
C ALA A 95 5.66 2.47 0.32
N LEU A 96 5.99 1.95 -0.86
CA LEU A 96 6.96 0.86 -1.03
C LEU A 96 8.34 1.22 -0.48
N ARG A 97 8.81 2.44 -0.78
CA ARG A 97 10.08 2.98 -0.27
C ARG A 97 10.07 3.07 1.26
N ALA A 98 8.97 3.56 1.85
CA ALA A 98 8.84 3.66 3.30
C ALA A 98 8.76 2.29 4.00
N LEU A 99 8.21 1.26 3.34
CA LEU A 99 8.19 -0.13 3.83
C LEU A 99 9.57 -0.82 3.76
N GLY A 100 10.63 -0.09 3.45
CA GLY A 100 11.97 -0.65 3.36
C GLY A 100 12.15 -1.58 2.17
N VAL A 101 11.36 -1.42 1.10
CA VAL A 101 11.85 -1.80 -0.24
C VAL A 101 12.96 -0.81 -0.55
N ARG A 102 14.15 -1.08 0.01
CA ARG A 102 15.39 -0.57 -0.54
C ARG A 102 15.38 -1.10 -1.96
N GLU A 103 15.08 -0.25 -2.92
CA GLU A 103 15.75 -0.42 -4.20
C GLU A 103 17.24 -0.54 -3.86
N PRO A 104 17.93 -1.62 -4.24
CA PRO A 104 19.37 -1.63 -4.20
C PRO A 104 19.85 -0.72 -5.33
N PHE A 105 19.69 0.60 -5.21
CA PHE A 105 20.22 1.54 -6.19
C PHE A 105 20.52 2.92 -5.61
N LEU A 106 21.36 2.96 -4.59
CA LEU A 106 22.11 4.18 -4.30
C LEU A 106 23.50 3.82 -3.78
N LEU A 107 24.34 3.28 -4.67
CA LEU A 107 25.81 3.25 -4.56
C LEU A 107 26.43 2.71 -5.87
N ALA A 108 26.27 3.43 -6.98
CA ALA A 108 27.21 3.37 -8.11
C ALA A 108 27.05 4.63 -8.97
N GLY A 109 28.01 5.54 -8.91
CA GLY A 109 28.13 6.68 -9.84
C GLY A 109 28.20 8.06 -9.18
N GLN A 110 29.21 8.28 -8.34
CA GLN A 110 30.00 9.52 -8.42
C GLN A 110 31.34 9.16 -9.06
#